data_AF-A0A6C0Q1T0-F1
#
_entry.id   AF-A0A6C0Q1T0-F1
#
_cell.length_a   1.000
_cell.length_b   1.000
_cell.length_c   1.000
_cell.angle_alpha   90.00
_cell.angle_beta   90.00
_cell.angle_gamma   90.00
#
_symmetry.space_group_name_H-M   'P 1'
#
loop_
_entity.id
_entity.type
_entity.pdbx_description
1 polymer ?
#
loop_
_entity_poly.entity_id
_entity_poly.type
_entity_poly.pdbx_seq_one_letter_code
_entity_poly.pdbx_strand_id
1 'polypeptide(L)'
;MPGPENRLRPHGFYRGAALTVLFASVLATAAATDSLPRADEEAARISTRSVASTADRDEVARAAAEAMAEGKSGTEAAEDVVSRSGDRWGAVYDKGEYEEFEQALDGKYTGVGLSAKRLADGRIAASKVQPGGPAALAGIKAGDILRTIDGEPVGRRPVTEVVALLRGDGRDRDTGESEDASAGTTVVLGLAREGHEWSQTLRRASLSTDAVTLHTGADGALVIKVAAFTKGSGKQIRDAVLEAPRGTGVLLDLRGNAGGLITEAVQAASAFLDGGLVATYDIRGEQRSLYADPGGDTERPVVALVDGGTMSAAELVTGALQDRGRAITVGSPTFGKGSVQMPSRLPDGSVAELTVGHYRTPAGHKVDDRGITPDLVVAERAQERARTVLSGLGGGS
;
A
#
# COMPACT_ATOMS: atom_id res chain seq x y z
N MET A 1 22.18 -50.75 -20.75
CA MET A 1 22.10 -49.34 -21.18
C MET A 1 20.91 -48.69 -20.52
N PRO A 2 21.09 -47.86 -19.48
CA PRO A 2 20.02 -47.01 -18.95
C PRO A 2 19.72 -45.84 -19.89
N GLY A 3 18.50 -45.31 -19.85
CA GLY A 3 18.11 -44.10 -20.59
C GLY A 3 18.47 -42.80 -19.86
N PRO A 4 18.43 -41.63 -20.53
CA PRO A 4 18.82 -40.35 -19.94
C PRO A 4 17.78 -39.79 -18.95
N GLU A 5 18.28 -39.19 -17.86
CA GLU A 5 17.44 -38.47 -16.88
C GLU A 5 16.96 -37.11 -17.42
N ASN A 6 15.67 -36.98 -17.74
CA ASN A 6 15.07 -35.68 -18.04
C ASN A 6 14.69 -34.94 -16.74
N ARG A 7 15.61 -34.13 -16.20
CA ARG A 7 15.34 -33.25 -15.06
C ARG A 7 14.59 -31.99 -15.49
N LEU A 8 13.26 -32.11 -15.54
CA LEU A 8 12.37 -30.97 -15.74
C LEU A 8 12.53 -29.96 -14.60
N ARG A 9 13.03 -28.75 -14.91
CA ARG A 9 12.91 -27.58 -14.03
C ARG A 9 11.49 -27.00 -14.15
N PRO A 10 10.80 -26.67 -13.05
CA PRO A 10 9.57 -25.89 -13.13
C PRO A 10 9.88 -24.49 -13.70
N HIS A 11 9.09 -24.04 -14.68
CA HIS A 11 9.19 -22.66 -15.17
C HIS A 11 8.57 -21.68 -14.17
N GLY A 12 9.11 -20.46 -14.12
CA GLY A 12 8.78 -19.47 -13.09
C GLY A 12 7.33 -18.97 -13.14
N PHE A 13 6.74 -18.80 -11.96
CA PHE A 13 5.48 -18.09 -11.76
C PHE A 13 5.76 -16.64 -11.34
N TYR A 14 4.99 -15.70 -11.89
CA TYR A 14 4.72 -14.33 -11.40
C TYR A 14 5.76 -13.70 -10.45
N ARG A 15 6.84 -13.12 -11.02
CA ARG A 15 7.66 -12.12 -10.33
C ARG A 15 6.92 -10.78 -10.21
N GLY A 16 7.17 -10.04 -9.13
CA GLY A 16 7.07 -8.56 -9.10
C GLY A 16 5.70 -7.91 -9.35
N ALA A 17 4.66 -8.24 -8.58
CA ALA A 17 3.41 -7.46 -8.57
C ALA A 17 2.64 -7.45 -7.22
N ALA A 18 3.27 -7.90 -6.13
CA ALA A 18 2.74 -7.67 -4.79
C ALA A 18 3.31 -6.33 -4.27
N LEU A 19 2.47 -5.30 -4.19
CA LEU A 19 2.91 -3.97 -3.79
C LEU A 19 3.17 -3.93 -2.29
N THR A 20 4.42 -4.12 -1.88
CA THR A 20 4.82 -4.17 -0.47
C THR A 20 4.84 -2.76 0.13
N VAL A 21 3.75 -2.39 0.83
CA VAL A 21 3.57 -1.01 1.30
C VAL A 21 4.33 -0.76 2.62
N LEU A 22 5.55 -0.22 2.50
CA LEU A 22 6.49 0.06 3.60
C LEU A 22 5.98 1.03 4.69
N PHE A 23 6.38 0.71 5.93
CA PHE A 23 6.60 1.72 6.97
C PHE A 23 7.88 2.51 6.66
N ALA A 24 7.75 3.78 6.29
CA ALA A 24 8.88 4.68 6.08
C ALA A 24 8.72 6.04 6.81
N SER A 25 8.24 6.03 8.06
CA SER A 25 8.43 7.18 8.98
C SER A 25 8.20 6.83 10.46
N VAL A 26 9.24 7.09 11.26
CA VAL A 26 9.35 7.38 12.71
C VAL A 26 10.52 6.60 13.31
N LEU A 27 11.72 7.20 13.22
CA LEU A 27 12.84 7.03 14.16
C LEU A 27 13.96 8.06 13.90
N ALA A 28 13.57 9.33 13.68
CA ALA A 28 14.48 10.44 13.35
C ALA A 28 14.44 11.60 14.37
N THR A 29 13.98 11.33 15.60
CA THR A 29 13.79 12.30 16.68
C THR A 29 14.13 11.74 18.07
N ALA A 30 15.04 10.77 18.15
CA ALA A 30 15.43 10.10 19.40
C ALA A 30 16.95 9.87 19.57
N ALA A 31 17.78 10.58 18.81
CA ALA A 31 19.25 10.42 18.79
C ALA A 31 19.97 11.77 19.01
N ALA A 32 19.60 12.51 20.07
CA ALA A 32 20.12 13.85 20.34
C ALA A 32 20.30 14.21 21.84
N THR A 33 20.19 13.24 22.76
CA THR A 33 20.47 13.42 24.20
C THR A 33 21.19 12.20 24.76
N ASP A 34 22.52 12.27 24.85
CA ASP A 34 23.35 11.25 25.48
C ASP A 34 23.13 11.28 27.01
N SER A 35 22.54 10.21 27.57
CA SER A 35 22.05 10.17 28.97
C SER A 35 21.86 8.73 29.47
N LEU A 36 22.92 7.92 29.46
CA LEU A 36 22.94 6.64 30.14
C LEU A 36 23.08 6.78 31.67
N PRO A 37 22.40 5.91 32.43
CA PRO A 37 22.99 5.26 33.60
C PRO A 37 23.18 3.75 33.34
N ARG A 38 24.31 3.20 33.77
CA ARG A 38 24.54 1.74 33.78
C ARG A 38 23.80 1.11 34.95
N ALA A 39 23.25 -0.08 34.72
CA ALA A 39 23.04 -1.10 35.75
C ALA A 39 23.15 -2.48 35.08
N ASP A 40 24.08 -3.30 35.55
CA ASP A 40 24.13 -4.72 35.21
C ASP A 40 23.24 -5.49 36.20
N GLU A 41 22.39 -6.41 35.70
CA GLU A 41 22.15 -7.67 36.42
C GLU A 41 21.58 -8.76 35.49
N GLU A 42 21.84 -10.01 35.84
CA GLU A 42 21.76 -11.16 34.94
C GLU A 42 20.43 -11.94 35.09
N ALA A 43 19.58 -11.88 34.07
CA ALA A 43 18.32 -12.63 34.02
C ALA A 43 18.28 -13.55 32.79
N ALA A 44 18.45 -14.86 33.03
CA ALA A 44 18.56 -15.88 31.98
C ALA A 44 17.28 -16.00 31.12
N ARG A 45 17.26 -15.31 29.96
CA ARG A 45 16.17 -15.43 28.99
C ARG A 45 16.28 -16.74 28.22
N ILE A 46 15.36 -17.67 28.47
CA ILE A 46 15.18 -18.87 27.64
C ILE A 46 14.88 -18.41 26.21
N SER A 47 15.76 -18.75 25.26
CA SER A 47 15.64 -18.31 23.87
C SER A 47 14.57 -19.10 23.11
N THR A 48 13.30 -18.70 23.28
CA THR A 48 12.23 -19.09 22.36
C THR A 48 12.42 -18.33 21.05
N ARG A 49 13.23 -18.87 20.13
CA ARG A 49 13.32 -18.38 18.75
C ARG A 49 11.91 -18.35 18.14
N SER A 50 11.37 -17.16 17.92
CA SER A 50 10.19 -16.98 17.07
C SER A 50 10.64 -17.24 15.64
N VAL A 51 10.31 -18.41 15.09
CA VAL A 51 10.77 -18.84 13.76
C VAL A 51 9.94 -18.20 12.66
N ALA A 52 10.10 -16.88 12.51
CA ALA A 52 10.01 -16.20 11.23
C ALA A 52 11.47 -15.97 10.80
N SER A 53 11.87 -16.52 9.66
CA SER A 53 13.23 -16.40 9.15
C SER A 53 13.41 -15.06 8.45
N THR A 54 13.74 -14.03 9.23
CA THR A 54 14.06 -12.68 8.73
C THR A 54 15.42 -12.66 8.06
N ALA A 55 15.52 -12.03 6.89
CA ALA A 55 16.81 -11.80 6.23
C ALA A 55 17.74 -10.91 7.08
N ASP A 56 19.02 -11.27 7.16
CA ASP A 56 19.99 -10.40 7.83
C ASP A 56 20.40 -9.24 6.91
N ARG A 57 20.02 -8.03 7.33
CA ARG A 57 20.42 -6.74 6.74
C ARG A 57 21.92 -6.65 6.49
N ASP A 58 22.72 -7.16 7.42
CA ASP A 58 24.17 -7.03 7.38
C ASP A 58 24.82 -8.12 6.49
N GLU A 59 24.08 -9.19 6.15
CA GLU A 59 24.43 -10.16 5.10
C GLU A 59 24.05 -9.62 3.71
N VAL A 60 22.82 -9.12 3.53
CA VAL A 60 22.33 -8.54 2.26
C VAL A 60 23.21 -7.37 1.81
N ALA A 61 23.53 -6.44 2.71
CA ALA A 61 24.39 -5.29 2.41
C ALA A 61 25.84 -5.71 2.04
N ARG A 62 26.33 -6.80 2.64
CA ARG A 62 27.67 -7.33 2.36
C ARG A 62 27.73 -8.03 1.00
N ALA A 63 26.73 -8.87 0.68
CA ALA A 63 26.65 -9.56 -0.60
C ALA A 63 26.56 -8.56 -1.78
N ALA A 64 25.77 -7.48 -1.63
CA ALA A 64 25.70 -6.41 -2.61
C ALA A 64 27.06 -5.69 -2.77
N ALA A 65 27.77 -5.41 -1.67
CA ALA A 65 29.09 -4.78 -1.70
C ALA A 65 30.19 -5.66 -2.34
N GLU A 66 30.19 -6.96 -2.01
CA GLU A 66 31.13 -7.94 -2.56
C GLU A 66 30.89 -8.16 -4.07
N ALA A 67 29.62 -8.28 -4.49
CA ALA A 67 29.27 -8.36 -5.91
C ALA A 67 29.69 -7.11 -6.70
N MET A 68 29.45 -5.92 -6.15
CA MET A 68 29.90 -4.64 -6.74
C MET A 68 31.43 -4.55 -6.87
N ALA A 69 32.18 -5.04 -5.87
CA ALA A 69 33.64 -5.09 -5.93
C ALA A 69 34.18 -6.07 -7.00
N GLU A 70 33.40 -7.08 -7.36
CA GLU A 70 33.68 -8.01 -8.46
C GLU A 70 33.12 -7.55 -9.82
N GLY A 71 32.51 -6.36 -9.90
CA GLY A 71 31.92 -5.82 -11.14
C GLY A 71 30.58 -6.46 -11.54
N LYS A 72 29.85 -7.03 -10.58
CA LYS A 72 28.53 -7.66 -10.74
C LYS A 72 27.42 -6.75 -10.17
N SER A 73 26.17 -7.07 -10.47
CA SER A 73 25.01 -6.37 -9.90
C SER A 73 24.90 -6.57 -8.38
N GLY A 74 24.81 -5.48 -7.62
CA GLY A 74 24.53 -5.53 -6.19
C GLY A 74 23.07 -5.93 -5.90
N THR A 75 22.11 -5.39 -6.66
CA THR A 75 20.69 -5.77 -6.63
C THR A 75 20.48 -7.28 -6.78
N GLU A 76 21.11 -7.93 -7.77
CA GLU A 76 20.94 -9.38 -8.00
C GLU A 76 21.52 -10.22 -6.85
N ALA A 77 22.65 -9.78 -6.26
CA ALA A 77 23.25 -10.45 -5.11
C ALA A 77 22.40 -10.27 -3.83
N ALA A 78 21.75 -9.11 -3.68
CA ALA A 78 20.78 -8.87 -2.62
C ALA A 78 19.51 -9.72 -2.82
N GLU A 79 18.96 -9.81 -4.03
CA GLU A 79 17.82 -10.68 -4.37
C GLU A 79 18.09 -12.15 -3.99
N ASP A 80 19.28 -12.67 -4.31
CA ASP A 80 19.66 -14.05 -3.96
C ASP A 80 19.67 -14.27 -2.44
N VAL A 81 20.30 -13.39 -1.65
CA VAL A 81 20.30 -13.51 -0.18
C VAL A 81 18.88 -13.42 0.38
N VAL A 82 18.06 -12.47 -0.09
CA VAL A 82 16.68 -12.30 0.38
C VAL A 82 15.83 -13.51 0.01
N SER A 83 15.90 -14.01 -1.22
CA SER A 83 15.14 -15.20 -1.63
C SER A 83 15.54 -16.48 -0.88
N ARG A 84 16.82 -16.61 -0.49
CA ARG A 84 17.32 -17.72 0.33
C ARG A 84 17.03 -17.59 1.83
N SER A 85 16.69 -16.38 2.32
CA SER A 85 16.43 -16.14 3.74
C SER A 85 15.16 -16.82 4.28
N GLY A 86 14.18 -17.07 3.41
CA GLY A 86 12.83 -17.51 3.81
C GLY A 86 11.93 -16.39 4.32
N ASP A 87 12.34 -15.12 4.25
CA ASP A 87 11.49 -13.97 4.56
C ASP A 87 10.41 -13.84 3.49
N ARG A 88 9.18 -14.29 3.82
CA ARG A 88 8.02 -14.29 2.90
C ARG A 88 7.68 -12.91 2.33
N TRP A 89 8.07 -11.84 3.02
CA TRP A 89 7.75 -10.48 2.61
C TRP A 89 8.99 -9.67 2.19
N GLY A 90 10.18 -10.25 2.35
CA GLY A 90 11.44 -9.63 1.95
C GLY A 90 11.48 -9.33 0.46
N ALA A 91 11.81 -8.10 0.12
CA ALA A 91 11.91 -7.60 -1.24
C ALA A 91 13.21 -6.82 -1.45
N VAL A 92 13.68 -6.79 -2.69
CA VAL A 92 14.71 -5.86 -3.15
C VAL A 92 14.12 -5.08 -4.31
N TYR A 93 14.38 -3.78 -4.32
CA TYR A 93 13.98 -2.83 -5.35
C TYR A 93 15.22 -2.23 -5.97
N ASP A 94 15.25 -2.07 -7.29
CA ASP A 94 16.23 -1.16 -7.89
C ASP A 94 15.95 0.31 -7.49
N LYS A 95 16.86 1.22 -7.83
CA LYS A 95 16.75 2.64 -7.46
C LYS A 95 15.46 3.29 -8.01
N GLY A 96 15.09 2.99 -9.26
CA GLY A 96 13.91 3.54 -9.92
C GLY A 96 12.62 2.94 -9.38
N GLU A 97 12.57 1.61 -9.22
CA GLU A 97 11.45 0.92 -8.58
C GLU A 97 11.17 1.46 -7.16
N TYR A 98 12.23 1.77 -6.40
CA TYR A 98 12.10 2.36 -5.08
C TYR A 98 11.69 3.85 -5.11
N GLU A 99 12.12 4.63 -6.12
CA GLU A 99 11.69 6.03 -6.31
C GLU A 99 10.22 6.14 -6.78
N GLU A 100 9.71 5.19 -7.58
CA GLU A 100 8.27 5.06 -7.87
C GLU A 100 7.48 4.64 -6.62
N PHE A 101 8.03 3.71 -5.84
CA PHE A 101 7.42 3.27 -4.60
C PHE A 101 7.34 4.39 -3.55
N GLU A 102 8.39 5.19 -3.37
CA GLU A 102 8.36 6.38 -2.50
C GLU A 102 7.35 7.43 -3.01
N GLN A 103 7.19 7.61 -4.33
CA GLN A 103 6.11 8.45 -4.90
C GLN A 103 4.71 7.94 -4.53
N ALA A 104 4.47 6.63 -4.59
CA ALA A 104 3.18 6.03 -4.24
C ALA A 104 2.80 6.28 -2.77
N LEU A 105 3.75 6.18 -1.84
CA LEU A 105 3.56 6.57 -0.43
C LEU A 105 3.30 8.06 -0.25
N ASP A 106 3.94 8.91 -1.06
CA ASP A 106 3.73 10.37 -1.12
C ASP A 106 2.37 10.76 -1.76
N GLY A 107 1.53 9.78 -2.11
CA GLY A 107 0.21 9.96 -2.72
C GLY A 107 0.26 10.34 -4.21
N LYS A 108 1.32 9.92 -4.92
CA LYS A 108 1.65 10.34 -6.28
C LYS A 108 1.94 9.16 -7.20
N TYR A 109 1.88 9.42 -8.50
CA TYR A 109 2.40 8.56 -9.56
C TYR A 109 2.80 9.44 -10.75
N THR A 110 3.75 8.99 -11.57
CA THR A 110 4.03 9.66 -12.85
C THR A 110 3.14 9.12 -13.95
N GLY A 111 2.70 9.99 -14.87
CA GLY A 111 1.94 9.61 -16.06
C GLY A 111 1.13 10.75 -16.64
N VAL A 112 0.14 10.41 -17.48
CA VAL A 112 -0.67 11.42 -18.22
C VAL A 112 -2.04 11.74 -17.62
N GLY A 113 -2.43 11.11 -16.51
CA GLY A 113 -3.72 11.38 -15.86
C GLY A 113 -4.90 10.69 -16.55
N LEU A 114 -4.67 9.53 -17.16
CA LEU A 114 -5.68 8.75 -17.86
C LEU A 114 -5.72 7.32 -17.31
N SER A 115 -6.90 6.87 -16.89
CA SER A 115 -7.16 5.47 -16.57
C SER A 115 -7.82 4.79 -17.76
N ALA A 116 -7.48 3.52 -18.02
CA ALA A 116 -8.06 2.73 -19.11
C ALA A 116 -9.10 1.71 -18.62
N LYS A 117 -9.95 1.23 -19.51
CA LYS A 117 -10.74 -0.01 -19.36
C LYS A 117 -10.88 -0.70 -20.72
N ARG A 118 -11.09 -2.02 -20.70
CA ARG A 118 -11.52 -2.78 -21.88
C ARG A 118 -13.04 -2.74 -21.99
N LEU A 119 -13.55 -2.47 -23.19
CA LEU A 119 -14.97 -2.54 -23.53
C LEU A 119 -15.37 -3.97 -23.93
N ALA A 120 -16.67 -4.27 -23.95
CA ALA A 120 -17.21 -5.58 -24.32
C ALA A 120 -16.88 -5.99 -25.78
N ASP A 121 -16.65 -5.01 -26.67
CA ASP A 121 -16.18 -5.23 -28.04
C ASP A 121 -14.66 -5.42 -28.17
N GLY A 122 -13.95 -5.48 -27.03
CA GLY A 122 -12.51 -5.65 -26.97
C GLY A 122 -11.70 -4.37 -27.14
N ARG A 123 -12.28 -3.21 -27.47
CA ARG A 123 -11.52 -1.95 -27.56
C ARG A 123 -11.06 -1.46 -26.19
N ILE A 124 -9.99 -0.67 -26.16
CA ILE A 124 -9.56 0.06 -24.95
C ILE A 124 -10.16 1.46 -24.99
N ALA A 125 -10.70 1.92 -23.86
CA ALA A 125 -11.27 3.26 -23.72
C ALA A 125 -10.81 3.93 -22.42
N ALA A 126 -10.73 5.26 -22.43
CA ALA A 126 -10.52 6.06 -21.23
C ALA A 126 -11.68 5.84 -20.24
N SER A 127 -11.37 5.35 -19.04
CA SER A 127 -12.34 5.07 -17.97
C SER A 127 -12.50 6.24 -17.00
N LYS A 128 -11.40 6.94 -16.71
CA LYS A 128 -11.33 8.18 -15.94
C LYS A 128 -10.25 9.06 -16.55
N VAL A 129 -10.46 10.38 -16.52
CA VAL A 129 -9.44 11.38 -16.85
C VAL A 129 -9.31 12.31 -15.64
N GLN A 130 -8.09 12.57 -15.19
CA GLN A 130 -7.80 13.33 -13.98
C GLN A 130 -7.92 14.84 -14.26
N PRO A 131 -8.80 15.59 -13.56
CA PRO A 131 -8.93 17.04 -13.73
C PRO A 131 -7.59 17.75 -13.56
N GLY A 132 -7.27 18.68 -14.46
CA GLY A 132 -5.98 19.40 -14.48
C GLY A 132 -4.77 18.58 -14.93
N GLY A 133 -4.88 17.26 -15.09
CA GLY A 133 -3.80 16.40 -15.60
C GLY A 133 -3.58 16.55 -17.11
N PRO A 134 -2.44 16.08 -17.65
CA PRO A 134 -2.06 16.23 -19.06
C PRO A 134 -3.16 15.83 -20.07
N ALA A 135 -3.81 14.69 -19.85
CA ALA A 135 -4.90 14.21 -20.71
C ALA A 135 -6.14 15.12 -20.67
N ALA A 136 -6.49 15.70 -19.51
CA ALA A 136 -7.60 16.64 -19.40
C ALA A 136 -7.29 17.98 -20.10
N LEU A 137 -6.06 18.49 -19.93
CA LEU A 137 -5.59 19.71 -20.60
C LEU A 137 -5.57 19.55 -22.14
N ALA A 138 -5.35 18.34 -22.64
CA ALA A 138 -5.44 17.99 -24.05
C ALA A 138 -6.87 17.66 -24.55
N GLY A 139 -7.92 17.87 -23.73
CA GLY A 139 -9.32 17.67 -24.14
C GLY A 139 -9.75 16.21 -24.31
N ILE A 140 -8.97 15.25 -23.80
CA ILE A 140 -9.33 13.83 -23.72
C ILE A 140 -10.42 13.64 -22.67
N LYS A 141 -11.39 12.77 -22.94
CA LYS A 141 -12.58 12.54 -22.11
C LYS A 141 -12.76 11.05 -21.83
N ALA A 142 -13.44 10.73 -20.73
CA ALA A 142 -13.89 9.37 -20.48
C ALA A 142 -14.82 8.92 -21.62
N GLY A 143 -14.59 7.71 -22.14
CA GLY A 143 -15.25 7.19 -23.35
C GLY A 143 -14.40 7.26 -24.62
N ASP A 144 -13.35 8.07 -24.67
CA ASP A 144 -12.43 8.11 -25.83
C ASP A 144 -11.74 6.76 -26.02
N ILE A 145 -11.70 6.26 -27.27
CA ILE A 145 -11.06 5.00 -27.62
C ILE A 145 -9.55 5.24 -27.76
N LEU A 146 -8.76 4.49 -27.00
CA LEU A 146 -7.30 4.46 -27.15
C LEU A 146 -6.95 3.34 -28.15
N ARG A 147 -6.30 3.72 -29.25
CA ARG A 147 -5.96 2.83 -30.38
C ARG A 147 -4.48 2.46 -30.37
N THR A 148 -3.61 3.44 -30.17
CA THR A 148 -2.15 3.26 -30.08
C THR A 148 -1.53 4.09 -28.95
N ILE A 149 -0.36 3.65 -28.49
CA ILE A 149 0.59 4.43 -27.68
C ILE A 149 1.92 4.39 -28.43
N ASP A 150 2.51 5.55 -28.74
CA ASP A 150 3.78 5.71 -29.47
C ASP A 150 3.84 4.92 -30.80
N GLY A 151 2.68 4.87 -31.47
CA GLY A 151 2.45 4.11 -32.71
C GLY A 151 1.98 2.68 -32.49
N GLU A 152 2.28 2.07 -31.34
CA GLU A 152 2.02 0.67 -31.04
C GLU A 152 0.55 0.36 -30.69
N PRO A 153 -0.12 -0.61 -31.36
CA PRO A 153 -1.53 -0.93 -31.10
C PRO A 153 -1.82 -1.51 -29.70
N VAL A 154 -2.69 -0.85 -28.93
CA VAL A 154 -3.04 -1.30 -27.57
C VAL A 154 -4.17 -2.32 -27.52
N GLY A 155 -4.93 -2.52 -28.60
CA GLY A 155 -6.16 -3.34 -28.59
C GLY A 155 -5.95 -4.78 -28.09
N ARG A 156 -4.79 -5.39 -28.32
CA ARG A 156 -4.45 -6.75 -27.85
C ARG A 156 -3.66 -6.80 -26.54
N ARG A 157 -3.18 -5.66 -26.02
CA ARG A 157 -2.38 -5.59 -24.78
C ARG A 157 -3.28 -5.67 -23.53
N PRO A 158 -2.89 -6.36 -22.44
CA PRO A 158 -3.63 -6.31 -21.17
C PRO A 158 -3.81 -4.88 -20.67
N VAL A 159 -4.91 -4.57 -19.97
CA VAL A 159 -5.20 -3.19 -19.52
C VAL A 159 -4.12 -2.68 -18.57
N THR A 160 -3.50 -3.57 -17.79
CA THR A 160 -2.33 -3.28 -16.94
C THR A 160 -1.11 -2.82 -17.74
N GLU A 161 -0.76 -3.51 -18.83
CA GLU A 161 0.32 -3.11 -19.74
C GLU A 161 0.04 -1.74 -20.37
N VAL A 162 -1.20 -1.48 -20.77
CA VAL A 162 -1.61 -0.17 -21.32
C VAL A 162 -1.48 0.94 -20.26
N VAL A 163 -1.78 0.67 -18.99
CA VAL A 163 -1.59 1.64 -17.91
C VAL A 163 -0.11 1.90 -17.63
N ALA A 164 0.75 0.88 -17.66
CA ALA A 164 2.19 1.04 -17.48
C ALA A 164 2.80 1.95 -18.58
N LEU A 165 2.48 1.70 -19.85
CA LEU A 165 2.92 2.54 -20.98
C LEU A 165 2.47 4.03 -20.82
N LEU A 166 1.27 4.27 -20.29
CA LEU A 166 0.74 5.62 -20.02
C LEU A 166 1.43 6.33 -18.84
N ARG A 167 2.21 5.60 -18.03
CA ARG A 167 2.94 6.10 -16.87
C ARG A 167 4.44 6.23 -17.09
N GLY A 168 5.02 5.35 -17.91
CA GLY A 168 6.45 5.28 -18.19
C GLY A 168 7.08 3.93 -17.84
N ASP A 169 6.42 3.16 -16.96
CA ASP A 169 6.73 1.80 -16.48
C ASP A 169 6.64 0.71 -17.59
N GLY A 170 6.79 1.10 -18.87
CA GLY A 170 6.90 0.21 -20.01
C GLY A 170 8.32 -0.32 -20.18
N ARG A 171 8.44 -1.64 -20.35
CA ARG A 171 9.68 -2.23 -20.89
C ARG A 171 9.58 -2.37 -22.40
N ASP A 172 10.66 -2.01 -23.09
CA ASP A 172 10.84 -2.32 -24.50
C ASP A 172 10.76 -3.85 -24.70
N ARG A 173 10.12 -4.28 -25.79
CA ARG A 173 9.84 -5.71 -26.05
C ARG A 173 10.98 -6.44 -26.77
N ASP A 174 11.87 -5.70 -27.42
CA ASP A 174 12.97 -6.22 -28.22
C ASP A 174 14.33 -6.05 -27.50
N THR A 175 14.53 -4.99 -26.70
CA THR A 175 15.72 -4.83 -25.83
C THR A 175 15.50 -5.31 -24.40
N GLY A 176 14.25 -5.26 -23.88
CA GLY A 176 13.92 -5.58 -22.49
C GLY A 176 14.24 -4.47 -21.48
N GLU A 177 14.80 -3.35 -21.93
CA GLU A 177 15.14 -2.19 -21.11
C GLU A 177 13.88 -1.43 -20.66
N SER A 178 13.95 -0.71 -19.54
CA SER A 178 12.86 0.19 -19.12
C SER A 178 12.93 1.50 -19.92
N GLU A 179 11.79 2.02 -20.35
CA GLU A 179 11.70 3.43 -20.75
C GLU A 179 12.00 4.34 -19.55
N ASP A 180 12.40 5.59 -19.84
CA ASP A 180 12.53 6.64 -18.82
C ASP A 180 11.15 7.09 -18.34
N ALA A 181 10.74 6.53 -17.20
CA ALA A 181 9.48 6.85 -16.54
C ALA A 181 9.45 8.25 -15.89
N SER A 182 10.52 9.04 -15.98
CA SER A 182 10.63 10.35 -15.33
C SER A 182 9.52 11.33 -15.73
N ALA A 183 9.03 12.07 -14.72
CA ALA A 183 8.09 13.17 -14.93
C ALA A 183 8.70 14.24 -15.84
N GLY A 184 8.18 14.34 -17.07
CA GLY A 184 8.67 15.25 -18.09
C GLY A 184 8.96 14.59 -19.44
N THR A 185 9.01 13.26 -19.53
CA THR A 185 9.04 12.53 -20.82
C THR A 185 7.70 12.62 -21.56
N THR A 186 7.66 12.21 -22.82
CA THR A 186 6.47 12.33 -23.69
C THR A 186 5.96 10.98 -24.17
N VAL A 187 4.68 10.93 -24.49
CA VAL A 187 3.94 9.75 -24.97
C VAL A 187 2.91 10.20 -26.01
N VAL A 188 2.80 9.52 -27.15
CA VAL A 188 1.92 9.87 -28.26
C VAL A 188 0.71 8.94 -28.32
N LEU A 189 -0.47 9.45 -27.98
CA LEU A 189 -1.70 8.65 -27.96
C LEU A 189 -2.45 8.74 -29.29
N GLY A 190 -2.66 7.61 -29.96
CA GLY A 190 -3.61 7.51 -31.08
C GLY A 190 -5.01 7.27 -30.54
N LEU A 191 -5.92 8.23 -30.75
CA LEU A 191 -7.24 8.30 -30.13
C LEU A 191 -8.36 8.25 -31.18
N ALA A 192 -9.59 7.95 -30.74
CA ALA A 192 -10.81 8.12 -31.53
C ALA A 192 -12.05 8.40 -30.68
N ARG A 193 -12.95 9.25 -31.21
CA ARG A 193 -14.24 9.65 -30.62
C ARG A 193 -15.23 9.88 -31.77
N GLU A 194 -16.41 9.25 -31.70
CA GLU A 194 -17.51 9.48 -32.66
C GLU A 194 -17.12 9.30 -34.16
N GLY A 195 -16.10 8.47 -34.44
CA GLY A 195 -15.58 8.23 -35.79
C GLY A 195 -14.51 9.23 -36.25
N HIS A 196 -14.27 10.32 -35.51
CA HIS A 196 -13.08 11.14 -35.68
C HIS A 196 -11.87 10.48 -34.99
N GLU A 197 -10.74 10.48 -35.68
CA GLU A 197 -9.46 9.93 -35.21
C GLU A 197 -8.39 11.02 -35.19
N TRP A 198 -7.58 11.05 -34.13
CA TRP A 198 -6.46 11.99 -34.01
C TRP A 198 -5.28 11.36 -33.25
N SER A 199 -4.13 12.03 -33.29
CA SER A 199 -2.98 11.72 -32.44
C SER A 199 -2.73 12.88 -31.49
N GLN A 200 -2.38 12.58 -30.23
CA GLN A 200 -2.11 13.58 -29.20
C GLN A 200 -0.82 13.24 -28.46
N THR A 201 0.21 14.07 -28.64
CA THR A 201 1.38 14.04 -27.76
C THR A 201 1.01 14.59 -26.40
N LEU A 202 1.29 13.84 -25.34
CA LEU A 202 1.17 14.26 -23.96
C LEU A 202 2.55 14.25 -23.30
N ARG A 203 2.71 15.08 -22.27
CA ARG A 203 3.88 15.05 -21.40
C ARG A 203 3.50 14.38 -20.08
N ARG A 204 4.28 13.38 -19.65
CA ARG A 204 4.09 12.72 -18.36
C ARG A 204 4.40 13.70 -17.22
N ALA A 205 3.64 13.64 -16.14
CA ALA A 205 3.76 14.51 -14.97
C ALA A 205 3.55 13.73 -13.67
N SER A 206 4.09 14.22 -12.56
CA SER A 206 3.73 13.74 -11.22
C SER A 206 2.29 14.17 -10.91
N LEU A 207 1.42 13.20 -10.65
CA LEU A 207 -0.02 13.37 -10.44
C LEU A 207 -0.44 12.74 -9.11
N SER A 208 -1.43 13.34 -8.44
CA SER A 208 -1.93 12.83 -7.16
C SER A 208 -2.90 11.65 -7.31
N THR A 209 -2.96 10.79 -6.30
CA THR A 209 -3.97 9.73 -6.14
C THR A 209 -5.08 10.17 -5.18
N ASP A 210 -6.33 9.81 -5.45
CA ASP A 210 -7.47 10.04 -4.56
C ASP A 210 -7.47 9.03 -3.38
N ALA A 211 -6.47 9.12 -2.49
CA ALA A 211 -6.22 8.14 -1.43
C ALA A 211 -7.34 8.06 -0.38
N VAL A 212 -7.98 9.19 -0.07
CA VAL A 212 -9.20 9.26 0.75
C VAL A 212 -10.30 9.94 -0.06
N THR A 213 -11.46 9.31 -0.12
CA THR A 213 -12.66 9.84 -0.79
C THR A 213 -13.81 9.93 0.20
N LEU A 214 -14.44 11.10 0.24
CA LEU A 214 -15.50 11.47 1.18
C LEU A 214 -16.83 11.58 0.43
N HIS A 215 -17.91 11.02 0.96
CA HIS A 215 -19.26 11.30 0.48
C HIS A 215 -20.30 11.10 1.59
N THR A 216 -21.40 11.85 1.52
CA THR A 216 -22.58 11.60 2.36
C THR A 216 -23.33 10.38 1.86
N GLY A 217 -23.67 9.46 2.76
CA GLY A 217 -24.58 8.35 2.46
C GLY A 217 -26.03 8.81 2.31
N ALA A 218 -26.87 7.97 1.71
CA ALA A 218 -28.32 8.23 1.60
C ALA A 218 -29.05 8.27 2.96
N ASP A 219 -28.37 7.75 3.98
CA ASP A 219 -28.68 7.74 5.41
C ASP A 219 -28.11 8.95 6.18
N GLY A 220 -27.46 9.91 5.49
CA GLY A 220 -26.84 11.09 6.11
C GLY A 220 -25.50 10.83 6.81
N ALA A 221 -25.04 9.57 6.85
CA ALA A 221 -23.75 9.20 7.41
C ALA A 221 -22.58 9.76 6.59
N LEU A 222 -21.46 10.09 7.25
CA LEU A 222 -20.21 10.39 6.56
C LEU A 222 -19.55 9.08 6.14
N VAL A 223 -19.40 8.85 4.84
CA VAL A 223 -18.64 7.70 4.32
C VAL A 223 -17.23 8.16 3.98
N ILE A 224 -16.25 7.63 4.71
CA ILE A 224 -14.82 7.87 4.51
C ILE A 224 -14.23 6.60 3.89
N LYS A 225 -14.00 6.60 2.57
CA LYS A 225 -13.28 5.48 1.94
C LYS A 225 -11.80 5.79 1.84
N VAL A 226 -10.98 4.94 2.44
CA VAL A 226 -9.51 5.03 2.43
C VAL A 226 -8.97 3.91 1.53
N ALA A 227 -8.40 4.27 0.38
CA ALA A 227 -7.81 3.31 -0.56
C ALA A 227 -6.39 2.88 -0.15
N ALA A 228 -5.62 3.80 0.44
CA ALA A 228 -4.31 3.56 1.03
C ALA A 228 -3.99 4.70 2.02
N PHE A 229 -3.13 4.43 3.01
CA PHE A 229 -2.64 5.45 3.95
C PHE A 229 -1.41 6.18 3.36
N THR A 230 -1.65 7.01 2.35
CA THR A 230 -0.62 7.87 1.75
C THR A 230 -0.42 9.13 2.60
N LYS A 231 0.67 9.86 2.36
CA LYS A 231 0.98 11.12 3.04
C LYS A 231 -0.18 12.13 3.03
N GLY A 232 -0.52 12.67 4.19
CA GLY A 232 -1.66 13.58 4.42
C GLY A 232 -3.03 12.90 4.57
N SER A 233 -3.17 11.58 4.32
CA SER A 233 -4.45 10.88 4.44
C SER A 233 -4.98 10.83 5.87
N GLY A 234 -4.11 10.67 6.87
CA GLY A 234 -4.47 10.68 8.29
C GLY A 234 -5.07 12.01 8.70
N LYS A 235 -4.46 13.12 8.25
CA LYS A 235 -4.97 14.47 8.46
C LYS A 235 -6.32 14.65 7.76
N GLN A 236 -6.44 14.25 6.50
CA GLN A 236 -7.69 14.38 5.72
C GLN A 236 -8.86 13.61 6.37
N ILE A 237 -8.59 12.43 6.96
CA ILE A 237 -9.58 11.66 7.72
C ILE A 237 -9.96 12.40 9.01
N ARG A 238 -8.98 12.91 9.76
CA ARG A 238 -9.22 13.64 11.02
C ARG A 238 -9.97 14.95 10.81
N ASP A 239 -9.62 15.72 9.78
CA ASP A 239 -10.34 16.93 9.38
C ASP A 239 -11.80 16.59 9.05
N ALA A 240 -12.04 15.57 8.22
CA ALA A 240 -13.40 15.19 7.80
C ALA A 240 -14.31 14.74 8.96
N VAL A 241 -13.76 14.08 9.98
CA VAL A 241 -14.51 13.69 11.20
C VAL A 241 -14.84 14.91 12.07
N LEU A 242 -13.93 15.89 12.16
CA LEU A 242 -14.13 17.14 12.91
C LEU A 242 -15.11 18.10 12.22
N GLU A 243 -15.08 18.19 10.89
CA GLU A 243 -15.96 19.06 10.09
C GLU A 243 -17.39 18.50 9.93
N ALA A 244 -17.59 17.20 10.15
CA ALA A 244 -18.92 16.58 10.08
C ALA A 244 -19.89 17.17 11.12
N PRO A 245 -21.19 17.38 10.80
CA PRO A 245 -22.18 17.82 11.77
C PRO A 245 -22.25 16.89 13.00
N ARG A 246 -22.43 17.44 14.20
CA ARG A 246 -22.56 16.62 15.42
C ARG A 246 -23.71 15.61 15.28
N GLY A 247 -23.49 14.39 15.76
CA GLY A 247 -24.43 13.27 15.60
C GLY A 247 -24.33 12.53 14.27
N THR A 248 -23.66 13.06 13.24
CA THR A 248 -23.36 12.31 12.01
C THR A 248 -22.43 11.13 12.36
N GLY A 249 -22.96 9.91 12.25
CA GLY A 249 -22.20 8.67 12.33
C GLY A 249 -21.29 8.46 11.11
N VAL A 250 -20.21 7.71 11.29
CA VAL A 250 -19.15 7.50 10.30
C VAL A 250 -19.10 6.06 9.82
N LEU A 251 -19.04 5.88 8.51
CA LEU A 251 -18.77 4.61 7.85
C LEU A 251 -17.36 4.66 7.25
N LEU A 252 -16.39 4.04 7.93
CA LEU A 252 -14.99 3.98 7.52
C LEU A 252 -14.78 2.77 6.61
N ASP A 253 -14.55 2.98 5.31
CA ASP A 253 -14.40 1.92 4.32
C ASP A 253 -12.91 1.64 4.02
N LEU A 254 -12.41 0.53 4.57
CA LEU A 254 -11.04 0.02 4.44
C LEU A 254 -10.95 -1.21 3.51
N ARG A 255 -12.03 -1.55 2.81
CA ARG A 255 -12.09 -2.67 1.86
C ARG A 255 -11.12 -2.47 0.69
N GLY A 256 -10.27 -3.47 0.44
CA GLY A 256 -9.20 -3.42 -0.55
C GLY A 256 -8.04 -2.48 -0.20
N ASN A 257 -7.94 -1.98 1.04
CA ASN A 257 -6.86 -1.10 1.48
C ASN A 257 -5.62 -1.91 1.87
N ALA A 258 -4.60 -1.90 1.01
CA ALA A 258 -3.36 -2.65 1.16
C ALA A 258 -2.44 -2.16 2.31
N GLY A 259 -2.78 -1.05 2.98
CA GLY A 259 -1.97 -0.41 4.01
C GLY A 259 -1.45 0.96 3.57
N GLY A 260 -0.22 1.30 3.98
CA GLY A 260 0.35 2.63 3.83
C GLY A 260 1.33 2.98 4.95
N LEU A 261 1.63 4.26 5.08
CA LEU A 261 2.48 4.80 6.13
C LEU A 261 1.86 4.57 7.52
N ILE A 262 2.64 4.05 8.47
CA ILE A 262 2.13 3.80 9.83
C ILE A 262 1.71 5.13 10.49
N THR A 263 2.46 6.21 10.27
CA THR A 263 2.14 7.57 10.77
C THR A 263 0.75 8.04 10.37
N GLU A 264 0.40 7.89 9.09
CA GLU A 264 -0.90 8.27 8.54
C GLU A 264 -2.03 7.38 9.07
N ALA A 265 -1.76 6.08 9.23
CA ALA A 265 -2.71 5.13 9.81
C ALA A 265 -2.96 5.39 11.32
N VAL A 266 -1.92 5.67 12.09
CA VAL A 266 -2.03 6.07 13.51
C VAL A 266 -2.79 7.39 13.62
N GLN A 267 -2.51 8.38 12.77
CA GLN A 267 -3.24 9.65 12.76
C GLN A 267 -4.71 9.47 12.35
N ALA A 268 -5.01 8.55 11.43
CA ALA A 268 -6.38 8.18 11.07
C ALA A 268 -7.12 7.50 12.23
N ALA A 269 -6.47 6.60 12.98
CA ALA A 269 -7.03 6.04 14.22
C ALA A 269 -7.27 7.14 15.28
N SER A 270 -6.38 8.14 15.33
CA SER A 270 -6.47 9.34 16.19
C SER A 270 -7.57 10.34 15.77
N ALA A 271 -8.29 10.08 14.67
CA ALA A 271 -9.55 10.76 14.39
C ALA A 271 -10.70 10.28 15.28
N PHE A 272 -10.59 9.05 15.82
CA PHE A 272 -11.65 8.38 16.58
C PHE A 272 -11.25 8.03 18.02
N LEU A 273 -9.97 8.15 18.36
CA LEU A 273 -9.41 7.80 19.68
C LEU A 273 -8.86 9.06 20.36
N ASP A 274 -9.21 9.27 21.61
CA ASP A 274 -8.55 10.27 22.47
C ASP A 274 -7.33 9.63 23.15
N GLY A 275 -6.20 9.59 22.43
CA GLY A 275 -4.95 9.02 22.92
C GLY A 275 -4.97 7.51 23.20
N GLY A 276 -3.95 7.03 23.92
CA GLY A 276 -3.79 5.62 24.29
C GLY A 276 -3.27 4.71 23.16
N LEU A 277 -3.08 3.43 23.45
CA LEU A 277 -2.40 2.47 22.54
C LEU A 277 -3.20 2.24 21.24
N VAL A 278 -2.49 2.19 20.11
CA VAL A 278 -3.01 1.81 18.78
C VAL A 278 -2.45 0.45 18.37
N ALA A 279 -1.14 0.23 18.54
CA ALA A 279 -0.51 -1.07 18.36
C ALA A 279 0.82 -1.14 19.13
N THR A 280 1.33 -2.34 19.36
CA THR A 280 2.76 -2.53 19.69
C THR A 280 3.45 -3.23 18.54
N TYR A 281 4.76 -3.04 18.38
CA TYR A 281 5.57 -3.78 17.42
C TYR A 281 6.91 -4.18 18.02
N ASP A 282 7.49 -5.26 17.52
CA ASP A 282 8.84 -5.70 17.87
C ASP A 282 9.84 -5.26 16.79
N ILE A 283 11.06 -4.90 17.19
CA ILE A 283 12.25 -4.92 16.32
C ILE A 283 13.33 -5.73 17.02
N ARG A 284 13.76 -6.85 16.40
CA ARG A 284 14.87 -7.70 16.90
C ARG A 284 14.78 -8.10 18.39
N GLY A 285 13.57 -8.22 18.96
CA GLY A 285 13.32 -8.55 20.37
C GLY A 285 13.14 -7.36 21.31
N GLU A 286 13.12 -6.13 20.79
CA GLU A 286 12.75 -4.92 21.52
C GLU A 286 11.33 -4.49 21.16
N GLN A 287 10.42 -4.50 22.14
CA GLN A 287 9.04 -4.04 21.95
C GLN A 287 8.95 -2.52 21.99
N ARG A 288 8.26 -1.95 21.02
CA ARG A 288 7.92 -0.54 20.84
C ARG A 288 6.39 -0.38 20.80
N SER A 289 5.90 0.82 21.08
CA SER A 289 4.46 1.13 21.13
C SER A 289 4.11 2.32 20.25
N LEU A 290 2.95 2.25 19.63
CA LEU A 290 2.32 3.31 18.83
C LEU A 290 1.08 3.79 19.56
N TYR A 291 0.99 5.09 19.80
CA TYR A 291 -0.12 5.73 20.52
C TYR A 291 -0.88 6.67 19.59
N ALA A 292 -2.18 6.83 19.84
CA ALA A 292 -2.98 7.85 19.17
C ALA A 292 -2.61 9.24 19.71
N ASP A 293 -2.80 10.26 18.87
CA ASP A 293 -2.86 11.65 19.31
C ASP A 293 -4.13 11.90 20.13
N PRO A 294 -4.13 12.86 21.07
CA PRO A 294 -5.34 13.26 21.80
C PRO A 294 -6.29 14.11 20.93
N GLY A 295 -7.53 14.26 21.42
CA GLY A 295 -8.57 15.08 20.79
C GLY A 295 -9.21 14.46 19.54
N GLY A 296 -9.25 13.13 19.45
CA GLY A 296 -10.10 12.40 18.50
C GLY A 296 -11.57 12.36 18.94
N ASP A 297 -12.49 12.14 18.01
CA ASP A 297 -13.92 12.05 18.30
C ASP A 297 -14.27 10.67 18.86
N THR A 298 -14.57 10.61 20.17
CA THR A 298 -14.93 9.38 20.88
C THR A 298 -16.44 9.16 21.01
N GLU A 299 -17.28 10.12 20.62
CA GLU A 299 -18.74 10.10 20.84
C GLU A 299 -19.53 9.56 19.64
N ARG A 300 -19.11 9.84 18.40
CA ARG A 300 -19.89 9.45 17.21
C ARG A 300 -20.05 7.93 17.08
N PRO A 301 -21.19 7.42 16.57
CA PRO A 301 -21.26 6.09 16.01
C PRO A 301 -20.22 5.89 14.89
N VAL A 302 -19.43 4.82 14.96
CA VAL A 302 -18.47 4.44 13.91
C VAL A 302 -18.65 2.96 13.55
N VAL A 303 -18.71 2.68 12.26
CA VAL A 303 -18.66 1.31 11.71
C VAL A 303 -17.54 1.24 10.68
N ALA A 304 -16.68 0.23 10.79
CA ALA A 304 -15.57 -0.01 9.88
C ALA A 304 -15.88 -1.18 8.94
N LEU A 305 -15.79 -0.94 7.63
CA LEU A 305 -15.93 -1.96 6.59
C LEU A 305 -14.56 -2.52 6.22
N VAL A 306 -14.43 -3.85 6.26
CA VAL A 306 -13.17 -4.57 6.00
C VAL A 306 -13.40 -5.80 5.12
N ASP A 307 -12.36 -6.22 4.41
CA ASP A 307 -12.34 -7.49 3.67
C ASP A 307 -10.93 -8.09 3.61
N GLY A 308 -10.77 -9.24 2.94
CA GLY A 308 -9.47 -9.88 2.72
C GLY A 308 -8.48 -9.08 1.86
N GLY A 309 -8.84 -7.88 1.38
CA GLY A 309 -7.92 -6.91 0.79
C GLY A 309 -7.50 -5.79 1.76
N THR A 310 -8.13 -5.68 2.93
CA THR A 310 -7.63 -4.88 4.07
C THR A 310 -6.35 -5.53 4.61
N MET A 311 -5.23 -4.82 4.61
CA MET A 311 -3.90 -5.38 4.93
C MET A 311 -3.01 -4.39 5.72
N SER A 312 -2.09 -4.92 6.53
CA SER A 312 -0.96 -4.17 7.13
C SER A 312 -1.43 -2.95 7.95
N ALA A 313 -1.08 -1.73 7.55
CA ALA A 313 -1.49 -0.51 8.27
C ALA A 313 -3.03 -0.35 8.37
N ALA A 314 -3.81 -0.92 7.45
CA ALA A 314 -5.27 -0.94 7.54
C ALA A 314 -5.79 -1.93 8.59
N GLU A 315 -5.08 -3.05 8.80
CA GLU A 315 -5.36 -4.00 9.88
C GLU A 315 -4.98 -3.39 11.25
N LEU A 316 -3.87 -2.63 11.32
CA LEU A 316 -3.50 -1.84 12.50
C LEU A 316 -4.62 -0.86 12.91
N VAL A 317 -5.22 -0.12 11.98
CA VAL A 317 -6.38 0.76 12.29
C VAL A 317 -7.60 -0.07 12.71
N THR A 318 -7.89 -1.15 11.99
CA THR A 318 -9.03 -2.04 12.28
C THR A 318 -8.96 -2.58 13.71
N GLY A 319 -7.82 -3.18 14.10
CA GLY A 319 -7.61 -3.74 15.43
C GLY A 319 -7.54 -2.69 16.53
N ALA A 320 -7.00 -1.50 16.25
CA ALA A 320 -6.98 -0.39 17.20
C ALA A 320 -8.39 0.13 17.54
N LEU A 321 -9.30 0.15 16.57
CA LEU A 321 -10.69 0.55 16.77
C LEU A 321 -11.55 -0.58 17.35
N GLN A 322 -11.30 -1.84 16.97
CA GLN A 322 -12.02 -3.01 17.46
C GLN A 322 -11.69 -3.36 18.93
N ASP A 323 -10.41 -3.59 19.25
CA ASP A 323 -9.99 -3.98 20.62
C ASP A 323 -10.34 -2.93 21.67
N ARG A 324 -10.54 -1.68 21.26
CA ARG A 324 -10.91 -0.55 22.12
C ARG A 324 -12.41 -0.24 22.11
N GLY A 325 -13.23 -1.07 21.44
CA GLY A 325 -14.68 -0.92 21.34
C GLY A 325 -15.14 0.37 20.65
N ARG A 326 -14.27 1.02 19.87
CA ARG A 326 -14.53 2.34 19.28
C ARG A 326 -15.36 2.26 18.00
N ALA A 327 -15.19 1.21 17.22
CA ALA A 327 -15.98 0.96 16.02
C ALA A 327 -16.42 -0.51 15.96
N ILE A 328 -17.63 -0.77 15.44
CA ILE A 328 -18.02 -2.12 15.07
C ILE A 328 -17.44 -2.43 13.69
N THR A 329 -16.72 -3.54 13.57
CA THR A 329 -16.12 -4.00 12.31
C THR A 329 -17.07 -4.97 11.58
N VAL A 330 -17.22 -4.79 10.26
CA VAL A 330 -18.21 -5.50 9.44
C VAL A 330 -17.60 -5.91 8.09
N GLY A 331 -17.77 -7.17 7.69
CA GLY A 331 -17.32 -7.67 6.38
C GLY A 331 -16.70 -9.05 6.45
N SER A 332 -15.54 -9.27 5.83
CA SER A 332 -14.81 -10.55 5.89
C SER A 332 -13.47 -10.41 6.62
N PRO A 333 -12.85 -11.52 7.10
CA PRO A 333 -11.55 -11.47 7.75
C PRO A 333 -10.49 -10.80 6.88
N THR A 334 -9.62 -10.01 7.51
CA THR A 334 -8.56 -9.24 6.82
C THR A 334 -7.40 -10.13 6.39
N PHE A 335 -6.46 -9.57 5.61
CA PHE A 335 -5.45 -10.34 4.87
C PHE A 335 -4.44 -11.12 5.75
N GLY A 336 -4.08 -10.60 6.93
CA GLY A 336 -3.15 -11.24 7.85
C GLY A 336 -1.67 -10.91 7.64
N LYS A 337 -1.33 -9.65 7.37
CA LYS A 337 0.07 -9.19 7.36
C LYS A 337 0.40 -8.46 8.67
N GLY A 338 0.93 -9.21 9.65
CA GLY A 338 1.41 -8.69 10.94
C GLY A 338 2.89 -8.31 10.96
N SER A 339 3.66 -8.64 9.92
CA SER A 339 5.08 -8.31 9.78
C SER A 339 5.34 -6.80 9.69
N VAL A 340 6.30 -6.30 10.48
CA VAL A 340 6.93 -5.00 10.28
C VAL A 340 8.17 -5.17 9.43
N GLN A 341 8.27 -4.39 8.36
CA GLN A 341 9.41 -4.37 7.45
C GLN A 341 10.02 -2.98 7.44
N MET A 342 11.29 -2.88 7.08
CA MET A 342 12.03 -1.63 7.07
C MET A 342 13.03 -1.62 5.91
N PRO A 343 13.24 -0.49 5.19
CA PRO A 343 14.16 -0.41 4.06
C PRO A 343 15.63 -0.38 4.51
N SER A 344 16.51 -0.80 3.61
CA SER A 344 17.97 -0.79 3.77
C SER A 344 18.57 -0.37 2.43
N ARG A 345 19.07 0.87 2.30
CA ARG A 345 19.71 1.32 1.06
C ARG A 345 21.08 0.65 0.90
N LEU A 346 21.36 0.13 -0.29
CA LEU A 346 22.53 -0.66 -0.64
C LEU A 346 23.58 0.19 -1.39
N PRO A 347 24.83 -0.27 -1.56
CA PRO A 347 25.92 0.55 -2.10
C PRO A 347 25.75 1.05 -3.54
N ASP A 348 24.91 0.38 -4.33
CA ASP A 348 24.54 0.73 -5.71
C ASP A 348 23.30 1.67 -5.79
N GLY A 349 22.66 1.95 -4.66
CA GLY A 349 21.43 2.74 -4.57
C GLY A 349 20.13 1.93 -4.62
N SER A 350 20.21 0.61 -4.82
CA SER A 350 19.07 -0.31 -4.64
C SER A 350 18.64 -0.38 -3.15
N VAL A 351 17.47 -0.95 -2.87
CA VAL A 351 16.91 -0.99 -1.50
C VAL A 351 16.35 -2.36 -1.15
N ALA A 352 16.85 -2.94 -0.07
CA ALA A 352 16.31 -4.16 0.53
C ALA A 352 15.27 -3.83 1.62
N GLU A 353 14.00 -4.11 1.36
CA GLU A 353 12.92 -4.13 2.36
C GLU A 353 12.89 -5.51 3.03
N LEU A 354 13.26 -5.57 4.31
CA LEU A 354 13.35 -6.84 5.05
C LEU A 354 12.45 -6.79 6.29
N THR A 355 11.85 -7.93 6.66
CA THR A 355 11.08 -8.07 7.90
C THR A 355 12.02 -7.90 9.10
N VAL A 356 11.69 -6.98 10.01
CA VAL A 356 12.48 -6.67 11.23
C VAL A 356 11.77 -7.07 12.53
N GLY A 357 10.49 -7.43 12.45
CA GLY A 357 9.68 -7.93 13.56
C GLY A 357 8.19 -7.98 13.19
N HIS A 358 7.32 -7.94 14.20
CA HIS A 358 5.86 -8.10 14.03
C HIS A 358 5.10 -7.13 14.92
N TYR A 359 3.93 -6.67 14.48
CA TYR A 359 3.01 -5.86 15.29
C TYR A 359 1.86 -6.68 15.89
N ARG A 360 1.23 -6.08 16.91
CA ARG A 360 0.09 -6.60 17.66
C ARG A 360 -0.92 -5.49 17.92
N THR A 361 -2.19 -5.86 17.92
CA THR A 361 -3.31 -4.97 18.28
C THR A 361 -3.28 -4.61 19.79
N PRO A 362 -4.09 -3.66 20.29
CA PRO A 362 -4.05 -3.25 21.70
C PRO A 362 -4.30 -4.37 22.73
N ALA A 363 -5.12 -5.37 22.43
CA ALA A 363 -5.34 -6.56 23.26
C ALA A 363 -4.22 -7.62 23.11
N GLY A 364 -3.19 -7.35 22.31
CA GLY A 364 -2.02 -8.21 22.13
C GLY A 364 -2.16 -9.29 21.05
N HIS A 365 -3.25 -9.30 20.28
CA HIS A 365 -3.48 -10.26 19.19
C HIS A 365 -2.38 -10.14 18.12
N LYS A 366 -1.90 -11.28 17.61
CA LYS A 366 -1.08 -11.33 16.40
C LYS A 366 -1.98 -11.30 15.17
N VAL A 367 -1.59 -10.55 14.15
CA VAL A 367 -2.33 -10.44 12.88
C VAL A 367 -1.85 -11.45 11.82
N ASP A 368 -0.58 -11.89 11.88
CA ASP A 368 0.01 -12.79 10.89
C ASP A 368 -0.80 -14.08 10.62
N ASP A 369 -0.94 -14.41 9.33
CA ASP A 369 -1.59 -15.62 8.78
C ASP A 369 -3.07 -15.83 9.13
N ARG A 370 -3.69 -14.92 9.88
CA ARG A 370 -5.11 -15.00 10.29
C ARG A 370 -5.92 -13.75 10.02
N GLY A 371 -5.24 -12.60 9.95
CA GLY A 371 -5.92 -11.31 9.93
C GLY A 371 -6.69 -11.03 11.20
N ILE A 372 -7.61 -10.10 11.08
CA ILE A 372 -8.55 -9.66 12.08
C ILE A 372 -9.92 -10.17 11.63
N THR A 373 -10.62 -10.85 12.53
CA THR A 373 -12.00 -11.30 12.29
C THR A 373 -12.96 -10.18 12.67
N PRO A 374 -13.80 -9.68 11.75
CA PRO A 374 -14.73 -8.61 12.08
C PRO A 374 -15.83 -9.08 13.05
N ASP A 375 -16.29 -8.16 13.89
CA ASP A 375 -17.34 -8.37 14.90
C ASP A 375 -18.64 -8.89 14.28
N LEU A 376 -18.91 -8.48 13.03
CA LEU A 376 -19.97 -9.04 12.21
C LEU A 376 -19.42 -9.52 10.87
N VAL A 377 -19.23 -10.83 10.74
CA VAL A 377 -18.90 -11.48 9.47
C VAL A 377 -20.10 -11.42 8.51
N VAL A 378 -19.90 -10.79 7.36
CA VAL A 378 -20.90 -10.59 6.29
C VAL A 378 -20.23 -10.79 4.93
N ALA A 379 -20.54 -11.89 4.26
CA ALA A 379 -20.01 -12.17 2.91
C ALA A 379 -20.65 -11.30 1.82
N GLU A 380 -21.95 -11.03 1.93
CA GLU A 380 -22.74 -10.35 0.89
C GLU A 380 -23.44 -9.11 1.42
N ARG A 381 -23.51 -8.06 0.60
CA ARG A 381 -24.14 -6.76 0.94
C ARG A 381 -23.59 -6.10 2.23
N ALA A 382 -22.33 -6.37 2.58
CA ALA A 382 -21.69 -5.90 3.82
C ALA A 382 -21.88 -4.40 4.11
N GLN A 383 -21.81 -3.54 3.08
CA GLN A 383 -22.03 -2.11 3.20
C GLN A 383 -23.46 -1.72 3.63
N GLU A 384 -24.48 -2.45 3.21
CA GLU A 384 -25.87 -2.22 3.66
C GLU A 384 -26.06 -2.67 5.11
N ARG A 385 -25.46 -3.81 5.46
CA ARG A 385 -25.50 -4.32 6.84
C ARG A 385 -24.75 -3.40 7.80
N ALA A 386 -23.61 -2.85 7.38
CA ALA A 386 -22.86 -1.85 8.12
C ALA A 386 -23.67 -0.56 8.37
N ARG A 387 -24.43 -0.09 7.36
CA ARG A 387 -25.39 1.02 7.55
C ARG A 387 -26.48 0.68 8.56
N THR A 388 -27.03 -0.54 8.53
CA THR A 388 -28.03 -1.00 9.51
C THR A 388 -27.47 -1.01 10.95
N VAL A 389 -26.21 -1.41 11.12
CA VAL A 389 -25.50 -1.32 12.40
C VAL A 389 -25.32 0.14 12.81
N LEU A 390 -24.83 0.99 11.90
CA LEU A 390 -24.58 2.41 12.16
C LEU A 390 -25.85 3.17 12.57
N SER A 391 -26.99 2.91 11.91
CA SER A 391 -28.29 3.48 12.30
C SER A 391 -28.77 2.96 13.66
N GLY A 392 -28.47 1.71 14.01
CA GLY A 392 -28.79 1.14 15.33
C GLY A 392 -27.96 1.79 16.45
N LEU A 393 -26.69 2.08 16.19
CA LEU A 393 -25.81 2.81 17.11
C LEU A 393 -26.22 4.28 17.29
N GLY A 394 -26.73 4.93 16.24
CA GLY A 394 -27.18 6.33 16.30
C GLY A 394 -28.58 6.54 16.90
N GLY A 395 -29.40 5.48 17.02
CA GLY A 395 -30.79 5.58 17.51
C GLY A 395 -30.98 5.46 19.03
N GLY A 396 -29.91 5.60 19.82
CA GLY A 396 -29.89 5.32 21.26
C GLY A 396 -29.92 6.54 22.20
N SER A 397 -30.20 7.74 21.67
CA SER A 397 -30.16 9.03 22.41
C SER A 397 -31.56 9.57 22.76
#